data_AF-A0A8S9WF21-F1
#
_entry.id   AF-A0A8S9WF21-F1
#
_cell.length_a   1.000
_cell.length_b   1.000
_cell.length_c   1.000
_cell.angle_alpha   90.00
_cell.angle_beta   90.00
_cell.angle_gamma   90.00
#
_symmetry.space_group_name_H-M   'P 1'
#
loop_
_entity.id
_entity.type
_entity.pdbx_description
1 polymer ?
#
loop_
_entity_poly.entity_id
_entity_poly.type
_entity_poly.pdbx_seq_one_letter_code
_entity_poly.pdbx_strand_id
1 'polypeptide(L)'
;MPLDHELSEEDKGFAIAIAFKDERVREEIRDKEYELGDVSKTQIEIVGPEANFSDEILVVPIKIGNVTLMVSVDIEQGKVINIGHQWEKPLLIPPPASKD
;
A
#
# COMPACT_ATOMS: atom_id res chain seq x y z
N MET A 1 -4.09 26.72 -0.26
CA MET A 1 -5.21 25.76 -0.41
C MET A 1 -4.58 24.51 -0.98
N PRO A 2 -4.59 23.35 -0.30
CA PRO A 2 -4.11 22.13 -0.96
C PRO A 2 -5.12 21.76 -2.03
N LEU A 3 -4.64 21.55 -3.25
CA LEU A 3 -5.41 20.96 -4.33
C LEU A 3 -5.51 19.47 -4.01
N ASP A 4 -6.63 19.04 -3.43
CA ASP A 4 -7.01 17.63 -3.45
C ASP A 4 -7.17 17.22 -4.92
N HIS A 5 -6.08 16.78 -5.55
CA HIS A 5 -6.16 15.99 -6.77
C HIS A 5 -6.72 14.63 -6.36
N GLU A 6 -8.05 14.57 -6.24
CA GLU A 6 -8.79 13.34 -6.07
C GLU A 6 -8.36 12.40 -7.21
N LEU A 7 -7.88 11.21 -6.83
CA LEU A 7 -7.46 10.19 -7.78
C LEU A 7 -8.64 9.81 -8.67
N SER A 8 -8.44 9.84 -9.99
CA SER A 8 -9.45 9.35 -10.94
C SER A 8 -9.77 7.88 -10.65
N GLU A 9 -11.05 7.53 -10.69
CA GLU A 9 -11.49 6.13 -10.58
C GLU A 9 -10.84 5.23 -11.65
N GLU A 10 -10.48 5.80 -12.81
CA GLU A 10 -9.73 5.11 -13.85
C GLU A 10 -8.31 4.76 -13.40
N ASP A 11 -7.59 5.70 -12.79
CA ASP A 11 -6.22 5.50 -12.29
C ASP A 11 -6.20 4.47 -11.16
N LYS A 12 -7.19 4.53 -10.26
CA LYS A 12 -7.37 3.52 -9.20
C LYS A 12 -7.56 2.13 -9.80
N GLY A 13 -8.44 2.01 -10.80
CA GLY A 13 -8.70 0.76 -11.51
C GLY A 13 -7.45 0.19 -12.19
N PHE A 14 -6.66 1.05 -12.85
CA PHE A 14 -5.40 0.65 -13.46
C PHE A 14 -4.37 0.18 -12.44
N ALA A 15 -4.20 0.90 -11.33
CA ALA A 15 -3.27 0.51 -10.28
C ALA A 15 -3.59 -0.86 -9.69
N ILE A 16 -4.89 -1.10 -9.41
CA ILE A 16 -5.37 -2.40 -8.94
C ILE A 16 -5.05 -3.48 -9.98
N ALA A 17 -5.36 -3.25 -11.26
CA ALA A 17 -5.09 -4.22 -12.32
C ALA A 17 -3.60 -4.58 -12.43
N ILE A 18 -2.71 -3.58 -12.32
CA ILE A 18 -1.25 -3.79 -12.32
C ILE A 18 -0.82 -4.60 -11.08
N ALA A 19 -1.29 -4.22 -9.89
CA ALA A 19 -0.98 -4.91 -8.64
C ALA A 19 -1.38 -6.39 -8.69
N PHE A 20 -2.60 -6.71 -9.12
CA PHE A 20 -3.08 -8.10 -9.20
C PHE A 20 -2.48 -8.91 -10.36
N LYS A 21 -1.81 -8.27 -11.31
CA LYS A 21 -1.07 -8.96 -12.38
C LYS A 21 0.34 -9.38 -11.94
N ASP A 22 0.93 -8.66 -10.98
CA ASP A 22 2.26 -8.96 -10.47
C ASP A 22 2.30 -10.33 -9.78
N GLU A 23 3.24 -11.18 -10.18
CA GLU A 23 3.33 -12.56 -9.68
C GLU A 23 3.61 -12.61 -8.18
N ARG A 24 4.38 -11.67 -7.64
CA ARG A 24 4.74 -11.62 -6.21
C ARG A 24 3.50 -11.30 -5.37
N VAL A 25 2.70 -10.33 -5.81
CA VAL A 25 1.44 -9.98 -5.15
C VAL A 25 0.48 -11.18 -5.19
N ARG A 26 0.33 -11.81 -6.36
CA ARG A 26 -0.53 -12.99 -6.54
C ARG A 26 -0.11 -14.16 -5.66
N GLU A 27 1.19 -14.40 -5.50
CA GLU A 27 1.71 -15.44 -4.63
C GLU A 27 1.41 -15.15 -3.16
N GLU A 28 1.55 -13.91 -2.72
CA GLU A 28 1.30 -13.53 -1.32
C GLU A 28 -0.17 -13.62 -0.91
N ILE A 29 -1.10 -13.28 -1.81
CA ILE A 29 -2.55 -13.36 -1.56
C ILE A 29 -3.14 -14.73 -1.88
N ARG A 30 -2.36 -15.64 -2.46
CA ARG A 30 -2.83 -16.93 -2.93
C ARG A 30 -3.47 -17.73 -1.78
N ASP A 31 -4.68 -18.24 -2.03
CA ASP A 31 -5.43 -19.08 -1.07
C ASP A 31 -5.73 -18.38 0.28
N LYS A 32 -5.68 -17.04 0.33
CA LYS A 32 -6.01 -16.24 1.52
C LYS A 32 -7.22 -15.35 1.25
N GLU A 33 -8.04 -15.15 2.27
CA GLU A 33 -9.05 -14.09 2.24
C GLU A 33 -8.36 -12.74 2.40
N TYR A 34 -8.75 -11.77 1.56
CA TYR A 34 -8.19 -10.44 1.57
C TYR A 34 -9.25 -9.37 1.35
N GLU A 35 -8.98 -8.17 1.86
CA GLU A 35 -9.79 -6.97 1.63
C GLU A 35 -8.95 -5.92 0.92
N LEU A 36 -9.51 -5.31 -0.11
CA LEU A 36 -8.87 -4.19 -0.82
C LEU A 36 -9.21 -2.90 -0.08
N GLY A 37 -8.19 -2.15 0.33
CA GLY A 37 -8.38 -0.81 0.88
C GLY A 37 -8.43 0.27 -0.20
N ASP A 38 -8.63 1.50 0.23
CA ASP A 38 -8.71 2.64 -0.69
C ASP A 38 -7.34 2.94 -1.31
N VAL A 39 -7.32 3.07 -2.64
CA VAL A 39 -6.09 3.37 -3.38
C VAL A 39 -5.72 4.83 -3.15
N SER A 40 -4.50 5.05 -2.68
CA SER A 40 -4.02 6.39 -2.34
C SER A 40 -2.78 6.77 -3.14
N LYS A 41 -2.61 8.09 -3.35
CA LYS A 41 -1.40 8.65 -3.94
C LYS A 41 -0.41 8.91 -2.83
N THR A 42 0.85 8.53 -3.02
CA THR A 42 1.91 8.90 -2.11
C THR A 42 3.14 9.34 -2.88
N GLN A 43 3.88 10.27 -2.31
CA GLN A 43 5.19 10.63 -2.82
C GLN A 43 6.21 9.72 -2.14
N ILE A 44 6.96 8.95 -2.92
CA ILE A 44 8.11 8.23 -2.40
C ILE A 44 9.37 8.96 -2.75
N GLU A 45 10.24 9.10 -1.76
CA GLU A 45 11.62 9.53 -1.95
C GLU A 45 12.52 8.39 -1.49
N ILE A 46 13.19 7.75 -2.45
CA ILE A 46 14.21 6.74 -2.20
C ILE A 46 15.55 7.41 -2.41
N VAL A 47 16.27 7.64 -1.32
CA VAL A 47 17.63 8.20 -1.34
C VAL A 47 18.62 7.05 -1.27
N GLY A 48 19.26 6.74 -2.40
CA GLY A 48 20.31 5.72 -2.50
C GLY A 48 21.69 6.33 -2.74
N PRO A 49 22.78 5.57 -2.50
CA PRO A 49 24.14 6.05 -2.72
C PRO A 49 24.46 6.34 -4.20
N GLU A 50 23.72 5.73 -5.14
CA GLU A 50 23.95 5.87 -6.58
C GLU A 50 22.89 6.73 -7.29
N ALA A 51 21.67 6.86 -6.72
CA ALA A 51 20.61 7.67 -7.29
C ALA A 51 19.54 8.02 -6.24
N ASN A 52 18.92 9.18 -6.43
CA ASN A 52 17.70 9.58 -5.75
C ASN A 52 16.53 9.35 -6.69
N PHE A 53 15.50 8.65 -6.22
CA PHE A 53 14.23 8.48 -6.90
C PHE A 53 13.17 9.24 -6.10
N SER A 54 12.59 10.28 -6.69
CA SER A 54 11.42 10.97 -6.12
C SER A 54 10.32 10.92 -7.15
N ASP A 55 9.25 10.21 -6.84
CA ASP A 55 8.11 10.11 -7.75
C ASP A 55 6.79 10.00 -7.00
N GLU A 56 5.73 10.40 -7.67
CA GLU A 56 4.37 10.20 -7.20
C GLU A 56 3.86 8.85 -7.68
N ILE A 57 3.61 7.94 -6.74
CA ILE A 57 3.17 6.59 -7.02
C ILE A 57 1.82 6.30 -6.39
N LEU A 58 1.14 5.28 -6.89
CA LEU A 58 -0.08 4.77 -6.27
C LEU A 58 0.22 3.64 -5.33
N VAL A 59 -0.51 3.61 -4.22
CA VAL A 59 -0.44 2.52 -3.25
C VAL A 59 -1.78 1.81 -3.23
N VAL A 60 -1.72 0.51 -3.50
CA VAL A 60 -2.86 -0.41 -3.43
C VAL A 60 -2.73 -1.22 -2.15
N PRO A 61 -3.46 -0.87 -1.08
CA PRO A 61 -3.43 -1.62 0.18
C PRO A 61 -4.27 -2.90 0.08
N ILE A 62 -3.68 -4.04 0.42
CA ILE A 62 -4.36 -5.34 0.46
C ILE A 62 -4.24 -5.90 1.88
N LYS A 63 -5.34 -5.93 2.62
CA LYS A 63 -5.38 -6.46 3.99
C LYS A 63 -5.55 -7.96 3.98
N ILE A 64 -4.67 -8.68 4.68
CA ILE A 64 -4.67 -10.12 4.84
C ILE A 64 -4.54 -10.43 6.33
N GLY A 65 -5.65 -10.68 7.02
CA GLY A 65 -5.65 -10.85 8.48
C GLY A 65 -5.10 -9.62 9.20
N ASN A 66 -3.95 -9.75 9.87
CA ASN A 66 -3.30 -8.70 10.65
C ASN A 66 -2.15 -7.96 9.92
N VAL A 67 -1.93 -8.26 8.63
CA VAL A 67 -0.94 -7.59 7.79
C VAL A 67 -1.63 -6.91 6.61
N THR A 68 -1.20 -5.70 6.31
CA THR A 68 -1.59 -4.98 5.09
C THR A 68 -0.40 -4.94 4.16
N LEU A 69 -0.56 -5.49 2.95
CA LEU A 69 0.39 -5.33 1.87
C LEU A 69 0.19 -3.94 1.25
N MET A 70 1.22 -3.12 1.29
CA MET A 70 1.26 -1.79 0.68
C MET A 70 1.94 -1.94 -0.69
N VAL A 71 1.14 -2.18 -1.73
CA VAL A 71 1.67 -2.42 -3.09
C VAL A 71 1.84 -1.09 -3.80
N SER A 72 3.10 -0.70 -4.02
CA SER A 72 3.49 0.53 -4.70
C SER A 72 3.55 0.32 -6.22
N VAL A 73 2.71 1.04 -6.95
CA VAL A 73 2.54 0.92 -8.41
C VAL A 73 2.98 2.20 -9.09
N ASP A 74 3.82 2.03 -10.11
CA ASP A 74 4.09 3.04 -11.14
C ASP A 74 3.09 2.85 -12.28
N ILE A 75 2.18 3.80 -12.47
CA ILE A 75 1.22 3.73 -13.59
C ILE A 75 1.93 4.00 -14.92
N GLU A 76 2.87 4.96 -14.98
CA GLU A 76 3.54 5.35 -16.22
C GLU A 76 4.38 4.19 -16.78
N GLN A 77 5.06 3.46 -15.90
CA GLN A 77 5.82 2.26 -16.27
C GLN A 77 4.98 0.97 -16.24
N GLY A 78 3.75 1.03 -15.75
CA GLY A 78 2.83 -0.10 -15.69
C GLY A 78 3.33 -1.28 -14.85
N LYS A 79 4.04 -1.01 -13.74
CA LYS A 79 4.70 -2.06 -12.94
C LYS A 79 4.63 -1.80 -11.43
N VAL A 80 4.72 -2.87 -10.65
CA VAL A 80 4.88 -2.79 -9.18
C VAL A 80 6.35 -2.49 -8.86
N ILE A 81 6.60 -1.34 -8.24
CA ILE A 81 7.94 -0.91 -7.82
C ILE A 81 8.33 -1.59 -6.50
N ASN A 82 7.38 -1.68 -5.56
CA ASN A 82 7.65 -2.16 -4.21
C ASN A 82 6.43 -2.84 -3.59
N ILE A 83 6.66 -3.76 -2.66
CA ILE A 83 5.64 -4.40 -1.82
C ILE A 83 6.09 -4.23 -0.38
N GLY A 84 5.41 -3.39 0.38
CA GLY A 84 5.66 -3.20 1.81
C GLY A 84 4.70 -4.02 2.67
N HIS A 85 5.13 -4.39 3.87
CA HIS A 85 4.29 -5.09 4.85
C HIS A 85 4.05 -4.21 6.06
N GLN A 86 2.80 -3.84 6.30
CA GLN A 86 2.39 -3.09 7.49
C GLN A 86 1.63 -4.01 8.44
N TRP A 87 2.25 -4.33 9.58
CA TRP A 87 1.63 -5.14 10.63
C TRP A 87 0.80 -4.27 11.57
N GLU A 88 -0.44 -4.67 11.84
CA GLU A 88 -1.23 -4.02 12.88
C GLU A 88 -0.56 -4.26 14.24
N LYS A 89 -0.26 -3.19 14.98
CA LYS A 89 0.22 -3.33 16.36
C LYS A 89 -0.87 -4.04 17.17
N PRO A 90 -0.56 -5.12 17.91
CA PRO A 90 -1.51 -5.66 18.85
C PRO A 90 -1.90 -4.57 19.84
N LEU A 91 -3.20 -4.34 20.01
CA LEU A 91 -3.72 -3.43 21.02
C LEU A 91 -3.28 -3.95 22.39
N LEU A 92 -2.19 -3.41 22.94
CA LEU A 92 -1.86 -3.55 24.35
C LEU A 92 -2.94 -2.79 25.11
N ILE A 93 -4.01 -3.47 25.50
CA ILE A 93 -4.99 -2.93 26.44
C ILE A 93 -4.20 -2.59 27.70
N PRO A 94 -4.06 -1.31 28.09
CA PRO A 94 -3.40 -1.00 29.35
C PRO A 94 -4.19 -1.68 30.48
N PRO A 95 -3.52 -2.27 31.50
CA PRO A 95 -4.23 -2.85 32.61
C PRO A 95 -5.16 -1.80 33.23
N PRO A 96 -6.38 -2.18 33.65
CA PRO A 96 -7.28 -1.24 34.28
C PRO A 96 -6.57 -0.57 35.45
N ALA A 97 -6.60 0.77 35.49
CA ALA A 97 -6.02 1.52 36.59
C ALA A 97 -6.64 1.02 37.90
N SER A 98 -5.80 0.44 38.77
CA SER A 98 -6.18 0.12 40.14
C SER A 98 -6.73 1.39 40.78
N LYS A 99 -8.01 1.36 41.16
CA LYS A 99 -8.58 2.37 42.05
C LYS A 99 -8.15 2.00 43.46
N ASP A 100 -7.24 2.80 44.02
CA ASP A 100 -7.13 2.98 45.48
C ASP A 100 -8.31 3.81 46.00
#